data_AF-A0A6L2LJM6-F1
#
_entry.id   AF-A0A6L2LJM6-F1
#
_cell.length_a   1.000
_cell.length_b   1.000
_cell.length_c   1.000
_cell.angle_alpha   90.00
_cell.angle_beta   90.00
_cell.angle_gamma   90.00
#
_symmetry.space_group_name_H-M   'P 1'
#
loop_
_entity.id
_entity.type
_entity.pdbx_description
1 polymer ?
#
loop_
_entity_poly.entity_id
_entity_poly.type
_entity_poly.pdbx_seq_one_letter_code
_entity_poly.pdbx_strand_id
1 'polypeptide(L)'
;MLSPKKLIKMASLRKNRIPSPRADPTRSVDKGHFAVYTSDEIRFVMPLGYLKNDIFQELLKVAEDEYGLQTDGPIRLPFEATIMKYMISLIERCVCNDLEKALFMSIITSEMCFSNSNIQFEQNHHKVPISSY
;
A
#
# COMPACT_ATOMS: atom_id res chain seq x y z
N MET A 1 -51.56 -28.44 -2.48
CA MET A 1 -51.17 -27.10 -3.01
C MET A 1 -50.82 -26.22 -1.81
N LEU A 2 -49.66 -25.56 -1.81
CA LEU A 2 -49.25 -24.70 -0.70
C LEU A 2 -50.05 -23.39 -0.70
N SER A 3 -50.60 -22.97 0.43
CA SER A 3 -51.37 -21.72 0.49
C SER A 3 -50.47 -20.48 0.47
N PRO A 4 -50.91 -19.35 -0.12
CA PRO A 4 -50.12 -18.11 -0.16
C PRO A 4 -49.62 -17.65 1.21
N LYS A 5 -50.41 -17.88 2.27
CA LYS A 5 -50.05 -17.56 3.66
C LYS A 5 -48.83 -18.35 4.14
N LYS A 6 -48.66 -19.60 3.67
CA LYS A 6 -47.52 -20.46 4.02
C LYS A 6 -46.24 -19.99 3.30
N LEU A 7 -46.37 -19.46 2.08
CA LEU A 7 -45.25 -18.87 1.34
C LEU A 7 -44.71 -17.60 2.03
N ILE A 8 -45.62 -16.71 2.45
CA ILE A 8 -45.25 -15.46 3.16
C ILE A 8 -44.54 -15.76 4.48
N LYS A 9 -45.02 -16.77 5.23
CA LYS A 9 -44.38 -17.21 6.48
C LYS A 9 -42.98 -17.78 6.26
N MET A 10 -42.78 -18.54 5.18
CA MET A 10 -41.45 -19.07 4.84
C MET A 10 -40.49 -17.97 4.37
N ALA A 11 -40.99 -16.95 3.68
CA ALA A 11 -40.19 -15.78 3.30
C ALA A 11 -39.79 -14.92 4.51
N SER A 12 -40.68 -14.74 5.49
CA SER A 12 -40.38 -13.94 6.70
C SER A 12 -39.37 -14.61 7.64
N LEU A 13 -39.33 -15.94 7.66
CA LEU A 13 -38.35 -16.72 8.43
C LEU A 13 -36.91 -16.63 7.88
N ARG A 14 -36.72 -16.19 6.63
CA ARG A 14 -35.39 -16.06 6.01
C ARG A 14 -34.72 -14.71 6.27
N LYS A 15 -35.43 -13.74 6.87
CA LYS A 15 -34.93 -12.36 7.06
C LYS A 15 -34.07 -12.17 8.32
N ASN A 16 -33.94 -13.18 9.17
CA ASN A 16 -33.10 -13.14 10.37
C ASN A 16 -31.92 -14.13 10.27
N ARG A 17 -31.19 -14.10 9.15
CA ARG A 17 -29.83 -14.65 9.15
C ARG A 17 -28.97 -13.71 9.99
N ILE A 18 -28.86 -14.07 11.26
CA ILE A 18 -27.82 -13.63 12.21
C ILE A 18 -26.48 -13.57 11.43
N PRO A 19 -25.69 -12.50 11.53
CA PRO A 19 -24.33 -12.51 11.02
C PRO A 19 -23.61 -13.72 11.63
N SER A 20 -23.11 -14.60 10.77
CA SER A 20 -22.25 -15.71 11.19
C SER A 20 -21.16 -15.17 12.13
N PRO A 21 -20.92 -15.73 13.32
CA PRO A 21 -19.84 -15.30 14.21
C PRO A 21 -18.47 -15.77 13.72
N ARG A 22 -18.30 -15.97 12.40
CA ARG A 22 -16.99 -16.04 11.77
C ARG A 22 -16.63 -14.65 11.27
N ALA A 23 -16.51 -13.73 12.22
CA ALA A 23 -15.60 -12.61 12.03
C ALA A 23 -14.21 -13.22 12.07
N ASP A 24 -13.75 -13.62 10.88
CA ASP A 24 -12.34 -13.78 10.60
C ASP A 24 -11.64 -12.45 11.00
N PRO A 25 -10.45 -12.45 11.62
CA PRO A 25 -9.79 -11.23 12.10
C PRO A 25 -9.41 -10.26 10.97
N THR A 26 -9.74 -10.60 9.73
CA THR A 26 -9.78 -9.72 8.56
C THR A 26 -10.90 -8.69 8.73
N ARG A 27 -10.74 -7.78 9.71
CA ARG A 27 -11.64 -6.66 10.05
C ARG A 27 -12.25 -6.14 8.76
N SER A 28 -13.56 -6.30 8.58
CA SER A 28 -14.26 -5.90 7.37
C SER A 28 -13.95 -4.43 7.09
N VAL A 29 -13.45 -4.13 5.90
CA VAL A 29 -13.25 -2.75 5.47
C VAL A 29 -14.62 -2.15 5.16
N ASP A 30 -14.89 -0.96 5.70
CA ASP A 30 -16.14 -0.25 5.40
C ASP A 30 -16.25 0.03 3.90
N LYS A 31 -17.47 -0.01 3.36
CA LYS A 31 -17.70 0.29 1.94
C LYS A 31 -17.11 1.67 1.61
N GLY A 32 -16.38 1.75 0.49
CA GLY A 32 -15.70 2.98 0.08
C GLY A 32 -14.27 3.13 0.62
N HIS A 33 -13.75 2.12 1.32
CA HIS A 33 -12.37 2.08 1.79
C HIS A 33 -11.63 0.84 1.27
N PHE A 34 -10.31 0.85 1.36
CA PHE A 34 -9.44 -0.29 1.13
C PHE A 34 -8.40 -0.40 2.25
N ALA A 35 -7.72 -1.55 2.34
CA ALA A 35 -6.68 -1.77 3.33
C ALA A 35 -5.32 -1.97 2.67
N VAL A 36 -4.30 -1.44 3.31
CA VAL A 36 -2.89 -1.60 2.94
C VAL A 36 -2.11 -2.09 4.14
N TYR A 37 -1.12 -2.93 3.90
CA TYR A 37 -0.15 -3.39 4.90
C TYR A 37 1.22 -2.83 4.57
N THR A 38 1.92 -2.35 5.58
CA THR A 38 3.31 -1.92 5.52
C THR A 38 4.27 -3.10 5.69
N SER A 39 5.57 -2.86 5.46
CA SER A 39 6.62 -3.89 5.60
C SER A 39 6.74 -4.44 7.03
N ASP A 40 6.33 -3.67 8.03
CA ASP A 40 6.22 -4.05 9.45
C ASP A 40 4.84 -4.66 9.80
N GLU A 41 4.07 -5.10 8.81
CA GLU A 41 2.74 -5.74 8.92
C GLU A 41 1.66 -4.86 9.60
N ILE A 42 1.85 -3.54 9.64
CA ILE A 42 0.86 -2.61 10.17
C ILE A 42 -0.20 -2.29 9.12
N ARG A 43 -1.46 -2.39 9.54
CA ARG A 43 -2.63 -2.20 8.67
C ARG A 43 -3.13 -0.76 8.69
N PHE A 44 -3.25 -0.17 7.51
CA PHE A 44 -3.90 1.13 7.25
C PHE A 44 -5.20 0.93 6.48
N VAL A 45 -6.26 1.65 6.86
CA VAL A 45 -7.54 1.66 6.13
C VAL A 45 -7.73 3.06 5.55
N MET A 46 -7.91 3.15 4.23
CA MET A 46 -7.92 4.41 3.51
C MET A 46 -9.14 4.53 2.59
N PRO A 47 -9.68 5.73 2.37
CA PRO A 47 -10.76 5.95 1.41
C PRO A 47 -10.31 5.61 -0.02
N LEU A 48 -11.18 5.00 -0.84
CA LEU A 48 -10.88 4.66 -2.23
C LEU A 48 -10.46 5.87 -3.09
N GLY A 49 -10.79 7.10 -2.65
CA GLY A 49 -10.32 8.33 -3.30
C GLY A 49 -8.79 8.44 -3.40
N TYR A 50 -8.04 7.78 -2.50
CA TYR A 50 -6.58 7.77 -2.53
C TYR A 50 -6.02 7.10 -3.78
N LEU A 51 -6.73 6.13 -4.36
CA LEU A 51 -6.29 5.43 -5.58
C LEU A 51 -6.19 6.35 -6.81
N LYS A 52 -6.80 7.54 -6.76
CA LYS A 52 -6.73 8.56 -7.81
C LYS A 52 -5.67 9.62 -7.55
N ASN A 53 -4.98 9.58 -6.42
CA ASN A 53 -3.95 10.54 -6.09
C ASN A 53 -2.61 10.11 -6.71
N ASP A 54 -1.95 11.01 -7.46
CA ASP A 54 -0.67 10.74 -8.15
C ASP A 54 0.39 10.16 -7.21
N ILE A 55 0.49 10.70 -6.00
CA ILE A 55 1.42 10.29 -4.94
C ILE A 55 1.15 8.82 -4.58
N PHE A 56 -0.12 8.48 -4.41
CA PHE A 56 -0.52 7.13 -4.06
C PHE A 56 -0.35 6.14 -5.23
N GLN A 57 -0.57 6.59 -6.46
CA GLN A 57 -0.31 5.78 -7.64
C GLN A 57 1.18 5.44 -7.77
N GLU A 58 2.08 6.37 -7.44
CA GLU A 58 3.51 6.06 -7.43
C GLU A 58 3.87 5.04 -6.36
N LEU A 59 3.30 5.16 -5.15
CA LEU A 59 3.48 4.15 -4.10
C LEU A 59 3.05 2.75 -4.56
N LEU A 60 1.95 2.67 -5.33
CA LEU A 60 1.47 1.39 -5.87
C LEU A 60 2.40 0.83 -6.96
N LYS A 61 2.98 1.66 -7.83
CA LYS A 61 3.99 1.21 -8.81
C LYS A 61 5.21 0.65 -8.12
N VAL A 62 5.67 1.33 -7.07
CA VAL A 62 6.80 0.86 -6.26
C VAL A 62 6.50 -0.51 -5.65
N ALA A 63 5.31 -0.69 -5.10
CA ALA A 63 4.90 -1.99 -4.57
C ALA A 63 4.77 -3.07 -5.67
N GLU A 64 4.33 -2.70 -6.86
CA GLU A 64 4.31 -3.57 -8.04
C GLU A 64 5.72 -3.97 -8.47
N ASP A 65 6.69 -3.05 -8.47
CA ASP A 65 8.08 -3.35 -8.82
C ASP A 65 8.74 -4.31 -7.80
N GLU A 66 8.42 -4.17 -6.50
CA GLU A 66 8.99 -5.03 -5.45
C GLU A 66 8.27 -6.38 -5.30
N TYR A 67 6.94 -6.38 -5.33
CA TYR A 67 6.12 -7.57 -5.00
C TYR A 67 5.39 -8.17 -6.20
N GLY A 68 5.45 -7.51 -7.37
CA GLY A 68 4.67 -7.85 -8.56
C GLY A 68 3.20 -7.41 -8.48
N LEU A 69 2.50 -7.55 -9.60
CA LEU A 69 1.04 -7.39 -9.67
C LEU A 69 0.35 -8.55 -8.93
N GLN A 70 0.09 -8.36 -7.64
CA GLN A 70 -0.73 -9.30 -6.86
C GLN A 70 -2.21 -9.04 -7.14
N THR A 71 -2.89 -10.03 -7.72
CA THR A 71 -4.34 -9.99 -7.99
C THR A 71 -5.17 -10.56 -6.84
N ASP A 72 -4.53 -11.30 -5.93
CA ASP A 72 -5.16 -11.87 -4.73
C ASP A 72 -4.36 -11.46 -3.49
N GLY A 73 -5.07 -11.25 -2.39
CA GLY A 73 -4.49 -10.80 -1.13
C GLY A 73 -4.50 -9.29 -0.91
N PRO A 74 -4.00 -8.84 0.25
CA PRO A 74 -3.98 -7.44 0.63
C PRO A 74 -2.91 -6.66 -0.15
N ILE A 75 -3.17 -5.38 -0.41
CA ILE A 75 -2.16 -4.48 -0.95
C ILE A 75 -1.05 -4.33 0.09
N ARG A 76 0.18 -4.69 -0.28
CA ARG A 76 1.39 -4.55 0.55
C ARG A 76 2.25 -3.44 -0.03
N LEU A 77 2.72 -2.54 0.80
CA LEU A 77 3.64 -1.49 0.41
C LEU A 77 5.00 -1.69 1.11
N PRO A 78 6.11 -1.41 0.41
CA PRO A 78 7.45 -1.63 0.93
C PRO A 78 7.95 -0.50 1.84
N PHE A 79 7.06 0.07 2.64
CA PHE A 79 7.36 1.20 3.52
C PHE A 79 7.01 0.83 4.95
N GLU A 80 7.79 1.34 5.90
CA GLU A 80 7.45 1.24 7.32
C GLU A 80 6.21 2.08 7.65
N ALA A 81 5.53 1.75 8.76
CA ALA A 81 4.35 2.49 9.19
C ALA A 81 4.60 3.99 9.46
N THR A 82 5.81 4.36 9.87
CA THR A 82 6.18 5.77 10.11
C THR A 82 6.17 6.57 8.80
N ILE A 83 6.75 6.00 7.74
CA ILE A 83 6.76 6.59 6.40
C ILE A 83 5.32 6.68 5.89
N MET A 84 4.54 5.61 6.01
CA MET A 84 3.14 5.59 5.57
C MET A 84 2.28 6.67 6.25
N LYS A 85 2.45 6.89 7.56
CA LYS A 85 1.76 7.98 8.28
C LYS A 85 2.14 9.35 7.74
N TYR A 86 3.43 9.57 7.48
CA TYR A 86 3.89 10.81 6.87
C TYR A 86 3.27 11.02 5.48
N MET A 87 3.26 9.98 4.63
CA MET A 87 2.67 10.05 3.29
C MET A 87 1.16 10.36 3.32
N ILE A 88 0.41 9.70 4.20
CA ILE A 88 -1.01 10.00 4.39
C ILE A 88 -1.20 11.45 4.81
N SER A 89 -0.38 11.96 5.73
CA SER A 89 -0.46 13.36 6.18
C SER A 89 -0.20 14.36 5.06
N LEU A 90 0.69 14.03 4.11
CA LEU A 90 0.93 14.86 2.92
C LEU A 90 -0.29 14.83 1.99
N ILE A 91 -0.85 13.66 1.72
CA ILE A 91 -2.04 13.53 0.86
C ILE A 91 -3.22 14.31 1.44
N GLU A 92 -3.47 14.20 2.75
CA GLU A 92 -4.59 14.88 3.44
C GLU A 92 -4.43 16.40 3.49
N ARG A 93 -3.20 16.91 3.54
CA ARG A 93 -2.92 18.34 3.56
C ARG A 93 -3.10 19.03 2.22
N CYS A 94 -3.64 18.33 1.22
CA CYS A 94 -3.94 18.86 -0.11
C CYS A 94 -2.71 19.53 -0.72
N VAL A 95 -1.65 18.74 -0.91
CA VAL A 95 -0.39 19.19 -1.51
C VAL A 95 -0.64 19.56 -2.99
N CYS A 96 -0.95 20.84 -3.22
CA CYS A 96 -1.13 21.43 -4.55
C CYS A 96 0.18 22.04 -5.10
N ASN A 97 1.28 21.97 -4.36
CA ASN A 97 2.54 22.61 -4.73
C ASN A 97 3.53 21.58 -5.27
N ASP A 98 3.97 21.77 -6.52
CA ASP A 98 4.87 20.85 -7.23
C ASP A 98 6.17 20.55 -6.47
N LEU A 99 6.63 21.46 -5.60
CA LEU A 99 7.80 21.27 -4.74
C LEU A 99 7.61 20.15 -3.70
N GLU A 100 6.46 20.09 -3.04
CA GLU A 100 6.19 19.06 -2.04
C GLU A 100 5.94 17.71 -2.71
N LYS A 101 5.34 17.70 -3.92
CA LYS A 101 5.30 16.50 -4.78
C LYS A 101 6.71 16.04 -5.18
N ALA A 102 7.58 16.96 -5.59
CA ALA A 102 8.97 16.64 -5.96
C ALA A 102 9.77 16.12 -4.76
N LEU A 103 9.60 16.72 -3.58
CA LEU A 103 10.19 16.23 -2.33
C LEU A 103 9.70 14.81 -2.01
N PHE A 104 8.41 14.55 -2.16
CA PHE A 104 7.83 13.22 -1.96
C PHE A 104 8.44 12.19 -2.93
N MET A 105 8.47 12.51 -4.23
CA MET A 105 9.09 11.66 -5.25
C MET A 105 10.58 11.45 -4.97
N SER A 106 11.28 12.45 -4.43
CA SER A 106 12.67 12.31 -4.01
C SER A 106 12.83 11.34 -2.84
N ILE A 107 11.92 11.37 -1.85
CA ILE A 107 11.97 10.45 -0.71
C ILE A 107 11.74 9.02 -1.21
N ILE A 108 10.67 8.80 -1.98
CA ILE A 108 10.40 7.49 -2.60
C ILE A 108 11.60 6.99 -3.38
N THR A 109 12.10 7.78 -4.33
CA THR A 109 13.23 7.35 -5.18
C THR A 109 14.50 7.09 -4.37
N SER A 110 14.74 7.85 -3.30
CA SER A 110 15.90 7.62 -2.41
C SER A 110 15.78 6.34 -1.58
N GLU A 111 14.58 6.00 -1.10
CA GLU A 111 14.33 4.74 -0.38
C GLU A 111 14.51 3.54 -1.32
N MET A 112 14.18 3.69 -2.62
CA MET A 112 14.44 2.68 -3.64
C MET A 112 15.94 2.51 -3.98
N CYS A 113 16.77 3.55 -3.81
CA CYS A 113 18.20 3.52 -4.17
C CYS A 113 19.08 2.68 -3.24
N PHE A 114 18.58 2.21 -2.09
CA PHE A 114 19.33 1.30 -1.22
C PHE A 114 19.22 -0.18 -1.64
N SER A 115 18.28 -0.52 -2.51
CA SER A 115 18.12 -1.89 -3.04
C SER A 115 18.89 -2.16 -4.34
N ASN A 116 19.50 -1.12 -4.94
CA ASN A 116 20.38 -1.24 -6.10
C ASN A 116 21.84 -0.87 -5.75
N SER A 117 22.37 -1.40 -4.66
CA SER A 117 23.82 -1.34 -4.42
C SER A 117 24.57 -2.29 -5.37
N ASN A 118 24.63 -1.97 -6.65
CA ASN A 118 25.85 -2.17 -7.41
C ASN A 118 26.72 -0.93 -7.21
N ILE A 119 27.24 -0.79 -6.00
CA ILE A 119 28.39 0.07 -5.75
C ILE A 119 29.58 -0.62 -6.41
N GLN A 120 29.82 -0.29 -7.68
CA GLN A 120 31.18 -0.30 -8.23
C GLN A 120 31.70 1.14 -8.21
N PHE A 121 31.82 1.69 -6.99
CA PHE A 121 32.95 2.58 -6.75
C PHE A 121 34.18 1.66 -6.64
N GLU A 122 34.76 1.30 -7.79
CA GLU A 122 36.17 0.95 -7.79
C GLU A 122 36.92 2.12 -7.18
N GLN A 123 37.42 1.92 -5.96
CA GLN A 123 38.50 2.73 -5.46
C GLN A 123 39.71 2.47 -6.37
N ASN A 124 39.86 3.31 -7.39
CA ASN A 124 41.10 3.46 -8.13
C ASN A 124 42.12 4.09 -7.18
N HIS A 125 42.63 3.25 -6.28
CA HIS A 125 43.72 3.55 -5.39
C HIS A 125 44.93 3.87 -6.25
N HIS A 126 45.36 5.13 -6.13
CA HIS A 126 46.59 5.71 -6.63
C HIS A 126 47.76 4.71 -6.56
N LYS A 127 48.31 4.33 -7.73
CA LYS A 127 49.63 3.71 -7.80
C LYS A 127 50.49 4.44 -8.82
N VAL A 128 51.23 5.43 -8.32
CA VAL A 128 52.31 6.09 -9.05
C VAL A 128 53.39 5.04 -9.30
N PRO A 129 53.83 4.78 -10.54
CA PRO A 129 55.02 3.99 -10.76
C PRO A 129 56.24 4.86 -10.47
N ILE A 130 56.79 4.70 -9.27
CA ILE A 130 58.19 5.03 -9.01
C ILE A 130 58.99 3.87 -9.59
N SER A 131 59.69 4.09 -10.69
CA SER A 131 60.85 3.26 -11.06
C SER A 131 62.05 4.18 -11.19
N SER A 132 62.84 4.19 -10.13
CA SER A 132 64.24 4.60 -10.10
C SER A 132 65.14 3.40 -10.40
N TYR A 133 66.31 3.71 -10.96
CA TYR A 133 67.47 2.88 -11.33
C TYR A 133 67.53 2.43 -12.79
#